data_AF-D2SGF9-F1
#
_entry.id   AF-D2SGF9-F1
#
_cell.length_a   1.000
_cell.length_b   1.000
_cell.length_c   1.000
_cell.angle_alpha   90.00
_cell.angle_beta   90.00
_cell.angle_gamma   90.00
#
_symmetry.space_group_name_H-M   'P 1'
#
loop_
_entity.id
_entity.type
_entity.pdbx_description
1 polymer ?
#
loop_
_entity_poly.entity_id
_entity_poly.type
_entity_poly.pdbx_seq_one_letter_code
_entity_poly.pdbx_strand_id
1 'polypeptide(L)'
;MEWSPRPGESAVLAVTGLLLGLAAVVLDPLGRVLVGAAAVLLLALAARDRLLRPRLAAGPAGVVVRRLGGTTELPWGRLQVRVRDTRRWGLRSRLLELDTAAGPDDDGDLVLLGRRDLGADPGDVARVLRDLRPG
;
A
#
# COMPACT_ATOMS: atom_id res chain seq x y z
N MET A 1 -7.70 -13.50 6.19
CA MET A 1 -8.30 -12.18 5.92
C MET A 1 -7.40 -11.38 5.00
N GLU A 2 -7.94 -10.52 4.14
CA GLU A 2 -7.15 -9.79 3.15
C GLU A 2 -7.50 -8.29 3.14
N TRP A 3 -6.47 -7.46 2.94
CA TRP A 3 -6.59 -6.01 2.80
C TRP A 3 -5.87 -5.56 1.53
N SER A 4 -6.49 -4.63 0.82
CA SER A 4 -5.97 -4.10 -0.44
C SER A 4 -6.43 -2.65 -0.64
N PRO A 5 -5.72 -1.88 -1.49
CA PRO A 5 -6.12 -0.51 -1.79
C PRO A 5 -7.58 -0.41 -2.23
N ARG A 6 -8.25 0.72 -2.04
CA ARG A 6 -9.65 0.84 -2.49
C ARG A 6 -9.74 0.80 -4.02
N PRO A 7 -10.58 -0.07 -4.61
CA PRO A 7 -10.66 -0.20 -6.07
C PRO A 7 -11.09 1.09 -6.76
N GLY A 8 -11.89 1.93 -6.09
CA GLY A 8 -12.29 3.24 -6.61
C GLY A 8 -11.12 4.21 -6.84
N GLU A 9 -10.13 4.24 -5.96
CA GLU A 9 -8.97 5.14 -6.13
C GLU A 9 -8.11 4.74 -7.34
N SER A 10 -7.87 3.43 -7.51
CA SER A 10 -7.15 2.92 -8.68
C SER A 10 -7.93 3.10 -9.98
N ALA A 11 -9.27 3.01 -9.92
CA ALA A 11 -10.14 3.26 -11.08
C ALA A 11 -10.09 4.73 -11.52
N VAL A 12 -10.13 5.68 -10.57
CA VAL A 12 -9.99 7.11 -10.86
C VAL A 12 -8.64 7.40 -11.52
N LEU A 13 -7.54 6.88 -10.97
CA LEU A 13 -6.21 7.03 -11.59
C LEU A 13 -6.17 6.50 -13.03
N ALA A 14 -6.76 5.32 -13.27
CA ALA A 14 -6.80 4.73 -14.61
C ALA A 14 -7.60 5.60 -15.58
N VAL A 15 -8.80 6.04 -15.19
CA VAL A 15 -9.68 6.88 -16.03
C VAL A 15 -9.01 8.23 -16.31
N THR A 16 -8.47 8.91 -15.30
CA THR A 16 -7.76 10.17 -15.49
C THR A 16 -6.53 9.99 -16.39
N GLY A 17 -5.75 8.92 -16.19
CA GLY A 17 -4.61 8.60 -17.05
C GLY A 17 -5.01 8.41 -18.51
N LEU A 18 -6.09 7.68 -18.78
CA LEU A 18 -6.61 7.50 -20.14
C LEU A 18 -7.07 8.82 -20.76
N LEU A 19 -7.81 9.65 -20.01
CA LEU A 19 -8.27 10.96 -20.50
C LEU A 19 -7.10 11.90 -20.82
N LEU A 20 -6.08 11.95 -19.97
CA LEU A 20 -4.88 12.73 -20.24
C LEU A 20 -4.11 12.20 -21.46
N GLY A 21 -4.02 10.87 -21.60
CA GLY A 21 -3.37 10.25 -22.76
C GLY A 21 -4.06 10.62 -24.08
N LEU A 22 -5.40 10.62 -24.10
CA LEU A 22 -6.18 11.07 -25.25
C LEU A 22 -5.98 12.57 -25.52
N ALA A 23 -6.04 13.40 -24.48
CA ALA A 23 -5.85 14.84 -24.61
C ALA A 23 -4.45 15.20 -25.13
N ALA A 24 -3.40 14.47 -24.73
CA ALA A 24 -2.03 14.73 -25.15
C ALA A 24 -1.85 14.69 -26.68
N VAL A 25 -2.67 13.92 -27.40
CA VAL A 25 -2.56 13.77 -28.86
C VAL A 25 -2.80 15.09 -29.58
N VAL A 26 -3.67 15.97 -29.07
CA VAL A 26 -4.05 17.24 -29.71
C VAL A 26 -3.23 18.44 -29.25
N LEU A 27 -2.31 18.26 -28.30
CA LEU A 27 -1.47 19.34 -27.77
C LEU A 27 -0.28 19.67 -28.69
N ASP A 28 0.36 20.82 -28.42
CA ASP A 28 1.67 21.15 -28.99
C ASP A 28 2.76 20.14 -28.53
N PRO A 29 3.96 20.13 -29.13
CA PRO A 29 5.00 19.16 -28.78
C PRO A 29 5.37 19.12 -27.30
N LEU A 30 5.46 20.27 -26.63
CA LEU A 30 5.81 20.33 -25.21
C LEU A 30 4.64 19.84 -24.34
N GLY A 31 3.43 20.31 -24.63
CA GLY A 31 2.21 19.86 -23.94
C GLY A 31 2.00 18.35 -24.06
N ARG A 32 2.23 17.79 -25.26
CA ARG A 32 2.13 16.34 -25.51
C ARG A 32 3.10 15.53 -24.64
N VAL A 33 4.34 15.99 -24.49
CA VAL A 33 5.34 15.31 -23.64
C VAL A 33 4.94 15.37 -22.17
N LEU A 34 4.59 16.54 -21.64
CA LEU A 34 4.27 16.70 -20.23
C LEU A 34 2.98 15.97 -19.83
N VAL A 35 1.91 16.14 -20.61
CA VAL A 35 0.62 15.50 -20.35
C VAL A 35 0.69 14.00 -20.63
N GLY A 36 1.42 13.59 -21.67
CA GLY A 36 1.68 12.18 -21.94
C GLY A 36 2.45 11.49 -20.82
N ALA A 37 3.49 12.14 -20.28
CA ALA A 37 4.23 11.63 -19.13
C ALA A 37 3.34 11.51 -17.87
N ALA A 38 2.48 12.50 -17.61
CA ALA A 38 1.51 12.44 -16.52
C ALA A 38 0.52 11.28 -16.72
N ALA A 39 0.00 11.09 -17.93
CA ALA A 39 -0.87 9.98 -18.27
C ALA A 39 -0.21 8.62 -17.99
N VAL A 40 1.02 8.43 -18.47
CA VAL A 40 1.82 7.21 -18.24
C VAL A 40 2.03 6.97 -16.74
N LEU A 41 2.37 8.01 -15.97
CA LEU A 41 2.56 7.90 -14.52
C LEU A 41 1.27 7.43 -13.81
N LEU A 42 0.12 8.02 -14.15
CA LEU A 42 -1.17 7.65 -13.55
C LEU A 42 -1.57 6.22 -13.89
N LEU A 43 -1.38 5.80 -15.15
CA LEU A 43 -1.65 4.43 -15.58
C LEU A 43 -0.72 3.43 -14.89
N ALA A 44 0.56 3.76 -14.75
CA ALA A 44 1.53 2.93 -14.02
C ALA A 44 1.15 2.78 -12.54
N LEU A 45 0.68 3.84 -11.89
CA LEU A 45 0.19 3.78 -10.51
C LEU A 45 -1.06 2.90 -10.38
N ALA A 46 -2.02 3.03 -11.31
CA ALA A 46 -3.22 2.18 -11.32
C ALA A 46 -2.88 0.70 -11.56
N ALA A 47 -1.93 0.41 -12.47
CA ALA A 47 -1.45 -0.94 -12.74
C ALA A 47 -0.71 -1.52 -11.52
N ARG A 48 0.17 -0.74 -10.87
CA ARG A 48 0.83 -1.11 -9.62
C ARG A 48 -0.18 -1.49 -8.54
N ASP A 49 -1.22 -0.68 -8.35
CA ASP A 49 -2.24 -0.95 -7.33
C ASP A 49 -3.01 -2.26 -7.61
N ARG A 50 -3.15 -2.66 -8.88
CA ARG A 50 -3.72 -3.97 -9.26
C ARG A 50 -2.75 -5.12 -9.02
N LEU A 51 -1.49 -4.97 -9.43
CA LEU A 51 -0.45 -5.98 -9.27
C LEU A 51 -0.14 -6.30 -7.80
N LEU A 52 -0.43 -5.38 -6.88
CA LEU A 52 -0.17 -5.54 -5.45
C LEU A 52 -1.39 -6.03 -4.64
N ARG A 53 -2.46 -6.57 -5.26
CA ARG A 53 -3.65 -7.10 -4.54
C ARG A 53 -3.66 -8.61 -4.30
N PRO A 54 -3.82 -9.11 -3.06
CA PRO A 54 -3.92 -8.37 -1.80
C PRO A 54 -2.57 -7.83 -1.34
N ARG A 55 -2.58 -6.64 -0.70
CA ARG A 55 -1.37 -5.99 -0.21
C ARG A 55 -0.92 -6.59 1.11
N LEU A 56 -1.89 -7.00 1.92
CA LEU A 56 -1.71 -7.64 3.21
C LEU A 56 -2.71 -8.80 3.30
N ALA A 57 -2.24 -9.99 3.63
CA ALA A 57 -3.07 -11.15 3.88
C ALA A 57 -2.67 -11.79 5.22
N ALA A 58 -3.64 -12.09 6.07
CA ALA A 58 -3.43 -12.83 7.31
C ALA A 58 -3.92 -14.27 7.12
N GLY A 59 -3.03 -15.22 7.37
CA GLY A 59 -3.27 -16.66 7.30
C GLY A 59 -2.87 -17.37 8.61
N PRO A 60 -2.96 -18.71 8.65
CA PRO A 60 -2.71 -19.48 9.88
C PRO A 60 -1.24 -19.42 10.35
N ALA A 61 -0.28 -19.35 9.41
CA ALA A 61 1.15 -19.31 9.74
C ALA A 61 1.67 -17.90 10.09
N GLY A 62 0.98 -16.85 9.64
CA GLY A 62 1.46 -15.48 9.76
C GLY A 62 0.73 -14.50 8.85
N VAL A 63 1.41 -13.39 8.60
CA VAL A 63 0.96 -12.30 7.76
C VAL A 63 1.83 -12.22 6.51
N VAL A 64 1.22 -12.15 5.35
CA VAL A 64 1.88 -12.04 4.06
C VAL A 64 1.69 -10.64 3.51
N VAL A 65 2.78 -9.95 3.19
CA VAL A 65 2.79 -8.61 2.58
C VAL A 65 3.31 -8.71 1.16
N ARG A 66 2.54 -8.23 0.18
CA ARG A 66 3.01 -8.18 -1.21
C ARG A 66 3.66 -6.84 -1.53
N ARG A 67 4.95 -6.83 -1.86
CA ARG A 67 5.76 -5.67 -2.25
C ARG A 67 5.98 -5.65 -3.77
N LEU A 68 6.50 -4.53 -4.32
CA LEU A 68 6.82 -4.43 -5.75
C LEU A 68 7.89 -5.45 -6.18
N GLY A 69 8.84 -5.76 -5.28
CA GLY A 69 9.95 -6.67 -5.55
C GLY A 69 9.75 -8.10 -5.04
N GLY A 70 8.55 -8.48 -4.59
CA GLY A 70 8.29 -9.83 -4.06
C GLY A 70 7.28 -9.85 -2.92
N THR A 71 7.16 -11.01 -2.29
CA THR A 71 6.25 -11.24 -1.16
C THR A 71 7.06 -11.49 0.10
N THR A 72 6.55 -11.02 1.23
CA THR A 72 7.21 -11.15 2.53
C THR A 72 6.28 -11.80 3.52
N GLU A 73 6.74 -12.90 4.09
CA GLU A 73 5.99 -13.67 5.07
C GLU A 73 6.51 -13.33 6.46
N LEU A 74 5.61 -12.85 7.31
CA LEU A 74 5.87 -12.40 8.66
C LEU A 74 5.22 -13.40 9.63
N PRO A 75 5.97 -14.33 10.22
CA PRO A 75 5.42 -15.38 11.06
C PRO A 75 4.86 -14.81 12.37
N TRP A 76 3.72 -15.35 12.83
CA TRP A 76 3.06 -14.86 14.06
C TRP A 76 3.97 -14.86 15.29
N GLY A 77 4.89 -15.82 15.39
CA GLY A 77 5.80 -15.97 16.53
C GLY A 77 6.74 -14.77 16.73
N ARG A 78 7.13 -14.09 15.65
CA ARG A 78 8.03 -12.91 15.72
C ARG A 78 7.32 -11.60 15.41
N LEU A 79 6.13 -11.66 14.82
CA LEU A 79 5.42 -10.47 14.37
C LEU A 79 4.96 -9.59 15.53
N GLN A 80 5.43 -8.36 15.55
CA GLN A 80 4.96 -7.27 16.38
C GLN A 80 4.06 -6.37 15.54
N VAL A 81 2.82 -6.16 15.99
CA VAL A 81 1.84 -5.32 15.30
C VAL A 81 1.64 -4.05 16.12
N ARG A 82 1.98 -2.90 15.53
CA ARG A 82 1.84 -1.58 16.17
C ARG A 82 1.14 -0.61 15.24
N VAL A 83 0.63 0.48 15.82
CA VAL A 83 0.06 1.59 15.06
C VAL A 83 0.84 2.84 15.41
N ARG A 84 1.42 3.48 14.40
CA ARG A 84 2.10 4.76 14.53
C ARG A 84 1.18 5.88 14.09
N ASP A 85 0.86 6.76 15.02
CA ASP A 85 0.24 8.04 14.75
C ASP A 85 1.32 9.12 14.62
N THR A 86 1.30 9.87 13.52
CA THR A 86 2.11 11.09 13.40
C THR A 86 1.24 12.26 12.96
N ARG A 87 1.55 13.45 13.47
CA ARG A 87 0.88 14.69 13.12
C ARG A 87 1.93 15.68 12.62
N ARG A 88 1.89 15.99 11.33
CA ARG A 88 2.79 16.97 10.70
C ARG A 88 1.96 17.95 9.88
N TRP A 89 2.21 19.25 10.02
CA TRP A 89 1.49 20.30 9.27
C TRP A 89 -0.04 20.26 9.46
N GLY A 90 -0.51 19.88 10.64
CA GLY A 90 -1.93 19.70 10.93
C GLY A 90 -2.55 18.42 10.34
N LEU A 91 -1.86 17.72 9.44
CA LEU A 91 -2.29 16.45 8.87
C LEU A 91 -1.92 15.30 9.82
N ARG A 92 -2.90 14.45 10.12
CA ARG A 92 -2.70 13.22 10.89
C ARG A 92 -2.55 12.05 9.94
N SER A 93 -1.45 11.31 10.04
CA SER A 93 -1.28 10.03 9.33
C SER A 93 -1.11 8.90 10.33
N ARG A 94 -1.85 7.81 10.09
CA ARG A 94 -1.69 6.54 10.78
C ARG A 94 -1.03 5.53 9.87
N LEU A 95 -0.11 4.75 10.43
CA LEU A 95 0.58 3.65 9.77
C LEU A 95 0.46 2.40 10.63
N LEU A 96 0.18 1.27 9.98
CA LEU A 96 0.34 -0.06 10.56
C LEU A 96 1.81 -0.44 10.45
N GLU A 97 2.44 -0.70 11.59
CA GLU A 97 3.82 -1.15 11.70
C GLU A 97 3.81 -2.65 11.98
N LEU A 98 4.41 -3.42 11.07
CA LEU A 98 4.61 -4.85 11.18
C LEU A 98 6.11 -5.10 11.25
N ASP A 99 6.57 -5.55 12.40
CA ASP A 99 8.00 -5.72 12.69
C ASP A 99 8.26 -7.17 13.11
N THR A 100 9.35 -7.76 12.66
CA THR A 100 9.76 -9.13 13.04
C THR A 100 11.11 -9.17 13.74
N ALA A 101 11.74 -8.01 13.97
CA ALA A 101 12.99 -7.92 14.71
C ALA A 101 12.79 -8.37 16.17
N ALA A 102 13.69 -9.25 16.63
CA ALA A 102 13.71 -9.74 18.00
C ALA A 102 14.47 -8.81 18.97
N GLY A 103 15.28 -7.88 18.45
CA GLY A 103 16.10 -6.97 19.24
C GLY A 103 16.70 -5.84 18.40
N PRO A 104 17.44 -4.91 19.02
CA PRO A 104 18.00 -3.74 18.34
C PRO A 104 19.08 -4.06 17.29
N ASP A 105 19.71 -5.23 17.38
CA ASP A 105 20.74 -5.71 16.45
C ASP A 105 20.20 -6.77 15.45
N ASP A 106 18.87 -6.98 15.40
CA ASP A 106 18.23 -7.93 14.48
C ASP A 106 17.62 -7.20 13.28
N ASP A 107 18.11 -7.52 12.07
CA ASP A 107 17.65 -6.96 10.80
C ASP A 107 16.32 -7.59 10.32
N GLY A 108 15.36 -7.77 11.24
CA GLY A 108 14.04 -8.29 10.92
C GLY A 108 13.32 -7.46 9.85
N ASP A 109 12.27 -8.03 9.25
CA ASP A 109 11.43 -7.27 8.32
C ASP A 109 10.59 -6.23 9.07
N LEU A 110 10.77 -4.96 8.69
CA LEU A 110 9.90 -3.86 9.08
C LEU A 110 9.06 -3.40 7.88
N VAL A 111 7.75 -3.50 8.01
CA VAL A 111 6.79 -3.05 6.99
C VAL A 111 5.85 -2.01 7.59
N LEU A 112 5.80 -0.85 6.93
CA LEU A 112 4.85 0.22 7.24
C LEU A 112 3.75 0.27 6.16
N LEU A 113 2.50 0.14 6.56
CA LEU A 113 1.35 0.18 5.67
C LEU A 113 0.38 1.30 6.06
N GLY A 114 0.09 2.20 5.13
CA GLY A 114 -0.86 3.28 5.34
C GLY A 114 -2.29 2.90 4.98
N ARG A 115 -3.23 3.83 5.22
CA ARG A 115 -4.65 3.67 4.85
C ARG A 115 -4.85 3.38 3.37
N ARG A 116 -4.03 3.98 2.50
CA ARG A 116 -4.09 3.77 1.05
C ARG A 116 -3.68 2.35 0.66
N ASP A 117 -2.67 1.79 1.33
CA ASP A 117 -2.20 0.42 1.08
C ASP A 117 -3.20 -0.64 1.55
N LEU A 118 -3.87 -0.38 2.68
CA LEU A 118 -4.79 -1.30 3.33
C LEU A 118 -6.24 -1.19 2.85
N GLY A 119 -6.62 -0.03 2.30
CA GLY A 119 -8.02 0.31 2.00
C GLY A 119 -8.92 0.50 3.23
N ALA A 120 -8.36 0.32 4.44
CA ALA A 120 -9.02 0.39 5.74
C ALA A 120 -8.19 1.23 6.72
N ASP A 121 -8.78 1.60 7.86
CA ASP A 121 -8.02 2.30 8.91
C ASP A 121 -6.94 1.38 9.49
N PRO A 122 -5.66 1.82 9.59
CA PRO A 122 -4.59 1.01 10.15
C PRO A 122 -4.86 0.48 11.57
N GLY A 123 -5.60 1.25 12.39
CA GLY A 123 -5.99 0.82 13.73
C GLY A 123 -6.99 -0.32 13.74
N ASP A 124 -7.93 -0.31 12.78
CA ASP A 124 -8.89 -1.40 12.61
C ASP A 124 -8.20 -2.67 12.13
N VAL A 125 -7.29 -2.56 11.17
CA VAL A 125 -6.49 -3.69 10.70
C VAL A 125 -5.62 -4.26 11.83
N ALA A 126 -4.94 -3.41 12.60
CA ALA A 126 -4.14 -3.84 13.74
C ALA A 126 -4.95 -4.56 14.82
N ARG A 127 -6.22 -4.19 15.01
CA ARG A 127 -7.12 -4.90 15.93
C ARG A 127 -7.40 -6.31 15.41
N VAL A 128 -7.83 -6.43 14.15
CA VAL A 128 -8.13 -7.72 13.53
C VAL A 128 -6.91 -8.64 13.49
N LEU A 129 -5.72 -8.12 13.20
CA LEU A 129 -4.50 -8.93 13.20
C LEU A 129 -4.16 -9.48 14.59
N ARG A 130 -4.43 -8.71 15.66
CA ARG A 130 -4.23 -9.18 17.03
C ARG A 130 -5.22 -10.27 17.41
N ASP A 131 -6.47 -10.15 16.95
CA ASP A 131 -7.51 -11.16 17.20
C ASP A 131 -7.24 -12.48 16.44
N LEU A 132 -6.52 -12.41 15.31
CA LEU A 132 -6.14 -13.58 14.51
C LEU A 132 -4.84 -14.24 14.98
N ARG A 133 -4.05 -13.59 15.84
CA ARG A 133 -2.77 -14.13 16.30
C ARG A 133 -3.03 -15.33 17.22
N PRO A 134 -2.47 -16.52 16.93
CA PRO A 134 -2.53 -17.64 17.86
C PRO A 134 -1.73 -17.29 19.13
N GLY A 135 -2.35 -17.53 20.29
CA GLY A 135 -1.76 -17.31 21.61
C GLY A 135 -0.61 -18.24 21.93
#